data_AF-A0A0B6XUP0-F1
#
_entry.id   AF-A0A0B6XUP0-F1
#
_cell.length_a   1.000
_cell.length_b   1.000
_cell.length_c   1.000
_cell.angle_alpha   90.00
_cell.angle_beta   90.00
_cell.angle_gamma   90.00
#
_symmetry.space_group_name_H-M   'P 1'
#
loop_
_entity.id
_entity.type
_entity.pdbx_description
1 polymer ?
#
loop_
_entity_poly.entity_id
_entity_poly.type
_entity_poly.pdbx_seq_one_letter_code
_entity_poly.pdbx_strand_id
1 'polypeptide(L)' 'ATPSCVAFGGKSRISGVGARQKVNTNFANTVINFKQLLGRKFSDPYVQELKKYIPSKIVQLENDEI' A
#
# COMPACT_ATOMS: atom_id res chain seq x y z
N ALA A 1 -9.17 11.68 13.48
CA ALA A 1 -8.74 10.28 13.23
C ALA A 1 -7.54 10.28 12.29
N THR A 2 -6.55 9.43 12.50
CA THR A 2 -5.32 9.39 11.69
C THR A 2 -5.45 8.35 10.56
N PRO A 3 -5.33 8.74 9.27
CA PRO A 3 -5.41 7.80 8.16
C PRO A 3 -4.31 6.73 8.22
N SER A 4 -4.66 5.48 7.89
CA SER A 4 -3.67 4.41 7.68
C SER A 4 -3.07 4.53 6.28
N CYS A 5 -2.10 5.44 6.15
CA CYS A 5 -1.42 5.79 4.90
C CYS A 5 0.04 6.08 5.21
N VAL A 6 0.96 5.63 4.34
CA VAL A 6 2.40 5.89 4.45
C VAL A 6 2.93 6.34 3.09
N ALA A 7 3.62 7.47 3.04
CA ALA A 7 4.27 7.98 1.85
C ALA A 7 5.79 7.93 2.02
N PHE A 8 6.47 7.39 1.01
CA PHE A 8 7.92 7.29 0.96
C PHE A 8 8.48 8.40 0.07
N GLY A 9 9.38 9.20 0.62
CA GLY A 9 10.25 10.13 -0.10
C GLY A 9 11.69 9.61 -0.12
N GLY A 10 12.58 10.29 -0.83
CA GLY A 10 13.95 9.81 -1.04
C GLY A 10 14.77 9.58 0.24
N LYS A 11 14.55 10.38 1.29
CA LYS A 11 15.26 10.27 2.58
C LYS A 11 14.32 10.25 3.80
N SER A 12 13.02 10.33 3.58
CA SER A 12 12.03 10.50 4.65
C SER A 12 10.78 9.68 4.39
N ARG A 13 10.09 9.34 5.48
CA ARG A 13 8.80 8.65 5.47
C ARG A 13 7.79 9.50 6.22
N ILE A 14 6.61 9.67 5.66
CA ILE A 14 5.52 10.45 6.24
C ILE A 14 4.34 9.49 6.44
N SER A 15 3.62 9.61 7.55
CA SER A 15 2.43 8.80 7.84
C SER A 15 1.22 9.67 8.15
N GLY A 16 0.03 9.07 8.13
CA GLY A 16 -1.20 9.76 8.53
C GLY A 16 -1.71 10.75 7.48
N VAL A 17 -2.14 11.93 7.94
CA VAL A 17 -2.77 12.94 7.09
C VAL A 17 -1.78 13.48 6.05
N GLY A 18 -0.52 13.71 6.43
CA GLY A 18 0.52 14.18 5.50
C GLY A 18 0.79 13.17 4.38
N ALA A 19 0.77 11.88 4.68
CA ALA A 19 0.88 10.84 3.65
C ALA A 19 -0.33 10.83 2.72
N ARG A 20 -1.56 11.00 3.26
CA ARG A 20 -2.79 11.04 2.46
C ARG A 20 -2.78 12.18 1.43
N GLN A 21 -2.23 13.34 1.77
CA GLN A 21 -2.10 14.46 0.84
C GLN A 21 -1.15 14.17 -0.33
N LYS A 22 -0.20 13.24 -0.15
CA LYS A 22 0.78 12.86 -1.18
C LYS A 22 0.26 11.83 -2.18
N VAL A 23 -0.94 11.28 -2.00
CA VAL A 23 -1.53 10.31 -2.94
C VAL A 23 -1.57 10.88 -4.37
N ASN A 24 -1.93 12.15 -4.55
CA ASN A 24 -2.03 12.74 -5.90
C ASN A 24 -0.68 13.18 -6.50
N THR A 25 0.32 13.46 -5.67
CA THR A 25 1.61 14.05 -6.11
C THR A 25 2.77 13.06 -6.10
N ASN A 26 2.64 11.97 -5.34
CA ASN A 26 3.62 10.90 -5.19
C ASN A 26 2.90 9.56 -5.15
N PHE A 27 2.05 9.31 -6.16
CA PHE A 27 1.10 8.19 -6.21
C PHE A 27 1.81 6.84 -6.04
N ALA A 28 2.82 6.56 -6.86
CA ALA A 28 3.52 5.26 -6.85
C ALA A 28 4.22 4.92 -5.52
N ASN A 29 4.67 5.94 -4.77
CA ASN A 29 5.39 5.75 -3.49
C ASN A 29 4.49 6.03 -2.27
N THR A 30 3.18 6.11 -2.44
CA THR A 30 2.22 6.30 -1.34
C THR A 30 1.38 5.04 -1.18
N VAL A 31 1.57 4.34 -0.06
CA VAL A 31 0.92 3.07 0.26
C VAL A 31 -0.35 3.33 1.08
N ILE A 32 -1.49 2.90 0.53
CA ILE A 32 -2.82 2.96 1.14
C ILE A 32 -3.50 1.58 1.05
N ASN A 33 -4.60 1.39 1.79
CA ASN A 33 -5.42 0.17 1.77
C ASN A 33 -4.68 -1.13 2.16
N PHE A 34 -3.44 -1.04 2.65
CA PHE A 34 -2.61 -2.20 3.00
C PHE A 34 -3.18 -3.07 4.13
N LYS A 35 -4.07 -2.53 4.98
CA LYS A 35 -4.75 -3.32 6.03
C LYS A 35 -5.56 -4.49 5.47
N GLN A 36 -6.10 -4.34 4.25
CA GLN A 36 -6.91 -5.38 3.60
C GLN A 36 -6.05 -6.54 3.06
N LEU A 37 -4.73 -6.36 2.97
CA LEU A 37 -3.77 -7.37 2.52
C LEU A 37 -3.23 -8.24 3.67
N LEU A 38 -3.43 -7.81 4.92
CA LEU A 38 -2.88 -8.52 6.08
C LEU A 38 -3.47 -9.93 6.18
N GLY A 39 -2.61 -10.93 6.31
CA GLY A 39 -3.04 -12.33 6.43
C GLY A 39 -3.54 -12.96 5.14
N ARG A 40 -3.32 -12.33 3.98
CA ARG A 40 -3.72 -12.87 2.68
C ARG A 40 -2.50 -13.20 1.82
N LYS A 41 -2.60 -14.30 1.09
CA LYS A 41 -1.63 -14.69 0.07
C LYS A 41 -1.72 -13.77 -1.14
N PHE A 42 -0.63 -13.64 -1.88
CA PHE A 42 -0.64 -12.88 -3.13
C PHE A 42 -1.60 -13.52 -4.15
N SER A 43 -1.68 -14.85 -4.21
CA SER A 43 -2.59 -15.56 -5.12
C SER A 43 -4.09 -15.42 -4.81
N ASP A 44 -4.47 -14.85 -3.66
CA ASP A 44 -5.88 -14.66 -3.28
C ASP A 44 -6.59 -13.78 -4.33
N PRO A 45 -7.73 -14.22 -4.93
CA PRO A 45 -8.49 -13.43 -5.89
C PRO A 45 -8.87 -12.04 -5.37
N TYR A 46 -9.12 -11.92 -4.07
CA TYR A 46 -9.39 -10.63 -3.43
C TYR A 46 -8.18 -9.69 -3.50
N VAL A 47 -6.96 -10.20 -3.30
CA VAL A 47 -5.72 -9.42 -3.41
C VAL A 47 -5.47 -8.99 -4.86
N GLN A 48 -5.76 -9.86 -5.83
CA GLN A 48 -5.62 -9.53 -7.26
C GLN A 48 -6.58 -8.40 -7.69
N GLU A 49 -7.83 -8.42 -7.21
CA GLU A 49 -8.77 -7.32 -7.45
C GLU A 49 -8.36 -6.04 -6.72
N LEU A 50 -7.93 -6.15 -5.45
CA LEU A 50 -7.53 -5.01 -4.65
C LEU A 50 -6.30 -4.28 -5.21
N LYS A 51 -5.42 -4.99 -5.92
CA LYS A 51 -4.24 -4.43 -6.59
C LYS A 51 -4.58 -3.27 -7.52
N LYS A 52 -5.77 -3.25 -8.14
CA LYS A 52 -6.25 -2.16 -9.01
C LYS A 52 -6.47 -0.85 -8.24
N TYR A 53 -6.69 -0.93 -6.93
CA TYR A 53 -7.00 0.19 -6.04
C TYR A 53 -5.82 0.59 -5.14
N ILE A 54 -4.67 -0.06 -5.28
CA ILE A 54 -3.45 0.25 -4.54
C ILE A 54 -2.47 0.96 -5.50
N PRO A 55 -2.07 2.20 -5.21
CA PRO A 55 -1.16 2.99 -6.06
C PRO A 55 0.21 2.35 -6.27
N SER A 56 0.71 1.69 -5.23
CA SER A 56 2.04 1.09 -5.18
C SER A 56 2.03 -0.33 -5.74
N LYS A 57 3.15 -0.74 -6.33
CA LYS A 57 3.33 -2.12 -6.81
C LYS A 57 3.24 -3.12 -5.65
N ILE A 58 2.30 -4.06 -5.75
CA ILE A 58 2.24 -5.24 -4.87
C ILE A 58 3.08 -6.35 -5.50
N VAL A 59 3.92 -6.99 -4.71
CA VAL A 59 4.80 -8.09 -5.11
C VAL A 59 4.52 -9.33 -4.26
N GLN A 60 4.70 -10.49 -4.85
CA GLN A 60 4.62 -11.78 -4.17
C GLN A 60 5.90 -12.01 -3.37
N LEU A 61 5.78 -12.49 -2.12
CA LEU A 61 6.89 -12.97 -1.31
C LEU A 61 7.24 -14.43 -1.67
N GLU A 62 8.38 -14.93 -1.20
CA GLU A 62 8.83 -16.29 -1.49
C GLU A 62 7.76 -17.33 -1.08
N ASN A 63 7.54 -18.33 -1.94
CA ASN A 63 6.56 -19.43 -1.74
C ASN A 63 5.09 -19.03 -1.53
N ASP A 64 4.70 -17.77 -1.77
CA ASP A 64 3.33 -17.27 -1.53
C ASP A 64 2.83 -17.54 -0.09
N GLU A 65 3.74 -17.45 0.86
CA GLU A 65 3.46 -17.61 2.28
C GLU A 65 3.05 -16.27 2.91
N ILE A 66 2.32 -16.35 4.03
CA ILE A 66 1.81 -15.21 4.82
C ILE A 66 2.84 -14.80 5.85
#